data_AF-A0A968E244-F1
#
_entry.id   AF-A0A968E244-F1
#
_cell.length_a   1.000
_cell.length_b   1.000
_cell.length_c   1.000
_cell.angle_alpha   90.00
_cell.angle_beta   90.00
_cell.angle_gamma   90.00
#
_symmetry.space_group_name_H-M   'P 1'
#
loop_
_entity.id
_entity.type
_entity.pdbx_description
1 polymer ?
#
loop_
_entity_poly.entity_id
_entity_poly.type
_entity_poly.pdbx_seq_one_letter_code
_entity_poly.pdbx_strand_id
1 'polypeptide(L)'
;MTELVYIADNPPDAVIEYFEEEYPDIKNIEVKIEAIQKEGFKLISNFRLPESAWFNSYYLPIEKELPRLNKKYEGNETALGVFEGFRNEIDFYSKYSKYYGYEFFVMQK
;
A
#
# COMPACT_ATOMS: atom_id res chain seq x y z
N MET A 1 8.45 12.49 -0.84
CA MET A 1 7.26 11.90 -1.48
C MET A 1 7.23 10.44 -1.07
N THR A 2 6.10 9.93 -0.57
CA THR A 2 5.91 8.49 -0.42
C THR A 2 5.21 7.93 -1.63
N GLU A 3 5.57 6.72 -2.02
CA GLU A 3 4.95 6.03 -3.15
C GLU A 3 4.88 4.53 -2.87
N LEU A 4 3.80 3.91 -3.35
CA LEU A 4 3.64 2.47 -3.35
C LEU A 4 4.50 1.85 -4.45
N VAL A 5 5.34 0.90 -4.07
CA VAL A 5 6.29 0.24 -4.97
C VAL A 5 6.36 -1.25 -4.72
N TYR A 6 6.73 -2.01 -5.76
CA TYR A 6 7.22 -3.37 -5.60
C TYR A 6 8.58 -3.36 -4.90
N ILE A 7 8.75 -4.28 -3.95
CA ILE A 7 10.01 -4.48 -3.20
C ILE A 7 10.81 -5.64 -3.80
N ALA A 8 10.11 -6.63 -4.35
CA ALA A 8 10.71 -7.81 -4.94
C ALA A 8 10.66 -7.72 -6.46
N ASP A 9 11.70 -8.24 -7.13
CA ASP A 9 11.79 -8.24 -8.60
C ASP A 9 10.71 -9.11 -9.26
N ASN A 10 10.24 -10.16 -8.57
CA ASN A 10 9.25 -11.11 -9.05
C ASN A 10 8.14 -11.30 -7.99
N PRO A 11 7.21 -10.34 -7.85
CA PRO A 11 6.04 -10.52 -6.99
C PRO A 11 5.17 -11.68 -7.51
N PRO A 12 4.45 -12.41 -6.65
CA PRO A 12 3.51 -13.45 -7.08
C PRO A 12 2.42 -12.87 -7.98
N ASP A 13 1.87 -13.68 -8.89
CA ASP A 13 0.79 -13.27 -9.81
C ASP A 13 -0.39 -12.63 -9.07
N ALA A 14 -0.78 -13.17 -7.92
CA ALA A 14 -1.84 -12.60 -7.08
C ALA A 14 -1.58 -11.14 -6.64
N VAL A 15 -0.31 -10.75 -6.46
CA VAL A 15 0.09 -9.36 -6.12
C VAL A 15 0.06 -8.47 -7.36
N ILE A 16 0.46 -9.02 -8.51
CA ILE A 16 0.40 -8.29 -9.78
C ILE A 16 -1.06 -8.01 -10.13
N GLU A 17 -1.90 -9.05 -10.17
CA GLU A 17 -3.33 -8.96 -10.47
C GLU A 17 -4.05 -7.98 -9.53
N TYR A 18 -3.75 -8.04 -8.23
CA TYR A 18 -4.32 -7.12 -7.25
C TYR A 18 -4.02 -5.65 -7.58
N PHE A 19 -2.77 -5.32 -7.89
CA PHE A 19 -2.41 -3.93 -8.22
C PHE A 19 -2.72 -3.53 -9.66
N GLU A 20 -2.97 -4.47 -10.57
CA GLU A 20 -3.56 -4.15 -11.87
C GLU A 20 -4.97 -3.56 -11.75
N GLU A 21 -5.70 -3.90 -10.69
CA GLU A 21 -7.01 -3.32 -10.40
C GLU A 21 -6.90 -2.10 -9.47
N GLU A 22 -6.13 -2.20 -8.39
CA GLU A 22 -6.09 -1.17 -7.33
C GLU A 22 -5.17 0.01 -7.66
N TYR A 23 -3.98 -0.24 -8.23
CA TYR A 23 -3.01 0.82 -8.52
C TYR A 23 -2.01 0.44 -9.64
N PRO A 24 -2.40 0.51 -10.93
CA PRO A 24 -1.57 0.05 -12.06
C PRO A 24 -0.23 0.78 -12.22
N ASP A 25 -0.14 1.98 -11.65
CA ASP A 25 1.06 2.82 -11.65
C ASP A 25 2.12 2.37 -10.64
N ILE A 26 1.85 1.32 -9.86
CA ILE A 26 2.89 0.67 -9.05
C ILE A 26 4.03 0.21 -9.97
N LYS A 27 5.26 0.50 -9.56
CA LYS A 27 6.49 0.07 -10.24
C LYS A 27 7.53 -0.28 -9.19
N ASN A 28 8.65 -0.85 -9.59
CA ASN A 28 9.79 -1.03 -8.70
C ASN A 28 10.46 0.33 -8.38
N ILE A 29 11.40 0.30 -7.44
CA ILE A 29 12.06 1.49 -6.93
C ILE A 29 12.86 2.16 -8.05
N GLU A 30 13.54 1.37 -8.88
CA GLU A 30 14.44 1.80 -9.95
C GLU A 30 13.67 2.64 -10.99
N VAL A 31 12.52 2.15 -11.45
CA VAL A 31 11.66 2.88 -12.40
C VAL A 31 11.16 4.20 -11.81
N LYS A 32 10.83 4.23 -10.51
CA LYS A 32 10.42 5.48 -9.84
C LYS A 32 11.60 6.46 -9.72
N ILE A 33 12.81 5.97 -9.45
CA ILE A 33 14.03 6.81 -9.43
C ILE A 33 14.33 7.41 -10.81
N GLU A 34 14.25 6.60 -11.87
CA GLU A 34 14.43 7.07 -13.25
C GLU A 34 13.41 8.15 -13.62
N ALA A 35 12.14 7.96 -13.23
CA ALA A 35 11.10 8.96 -13.44
C ALA A 35 11.40 10.27 -12.70
N ILE A 36 11.81 10.21 -11.43
CA ILE A 36 12.19 11.40 -10.63
C ILE A 36 13.31 12.19 -11.33
N GLN A 37 14.35 11.49 -11.79
CA GLN A 37 15.48 12.11 -12.47
C GLN A 37 15.10 12.72 -13.82
N LYS A 38 14.25 12.05 -14.59
CA LYS A 38 13.75 12.53 -15.88
C LYS A 38 12.95 13.82 -15.75
N GLU A 39 12.23 13.99 -14.65
CA GLU A 39 11.50 15.22 -14.31
C GLU A 39 12.42 16.36 -13.80
N GLY A 40 13.74 16.16 -13.82
CA GLY A 40 14.73 17.17 -13.46
C GLY A 40 15.00 17.29 -11.96
N PHE A 41 14.49 16.37 -11.15
CA PHE A 41 14.79 16.34 -9.72
C PHE A 41 16.04 15.51 -9.43
N LYS A 42 16.86 16.01 -8.50
CA LYS A 42 17.96 15.24 -7.93
C LYS A 42 17.43 14.38 -6.78
N LEU A 43 17.59 13.06 -6.89
CA LEU A 43 17.37 12.16 -5.76
C LEU A 43 18.47 12.36 -4.72
N ILE A 44 18.09 12.70 -3.49
CA ILE A 44 19.01 12.85 -2.35
C ILE A 44 19.15 11.53 -1.59
N SER A 45 18.02 10.86 -1.35
CA SER A 45 17.95 9.55 -0.69
C SER A 45 16.56 8.95 -0.89
N ASN A 46 16.46 7.63 -0.73
CA ASN A 46 15.20 6.94 -0.55
C ASN A 46 15.32 5.91 0.58
N PHE A 47 14.22 5.64 1.26
CA PHE A 47 14.15 4.60 2.28
C PHE A 47 12.76 3.99 2.40
N ARG A 48 12.74 2.70 2.74
CA ARG A 48 11.54 1.90 2.95
C ARG A 48 10.84 2.29 4.26
N LEU A 49 9.52 2.46 4.22
CA LEU A 49 8.74 2.52 5.46
C LEU A 49 8.73 1.14 6.13
N PRO A 50 8.97 1.07 7.45
CA PRO A 50 8.97 -0.21 8.15
C PRO A 50 7.56 -0.82 8.17
N GLU A 51 7.48 -2.13 8.31
CA GLU A 51 6.21 -2.86 8.43
C GLU A 51 5.32 -2.32 9.57
N SER A 52 5.91 -1.80 10.65
CA SER A 52 5.17 -1.17 11.75
C SER A 52 4.41 0.10 11.35
N ALA A 53 4.85 0.80 10.29
CA ALA A 53 4.11 1.93 9.76
C ALA A 53 2.78 1.49 9.12
N TRP A 54 2.74 0.28 8.56
CA TRP A 54 1.53 -0.31 8.00
C TRP A 54 0.70 -1.01 9.06
N PHE A 55 1.28 -2.00 9.73
CA PHE A 55 0.52 -2.86 10.61
C PHE A 55 0.08 -2.12 11.88
N ASN A 56 1.03 -1.57 12.64
CA ASN A 56 0.72 -0.97 13.94
C ASN A 56 0.00 0.37 13.80
N SER A 57 0.37 1.17 12.80
CA SER A 57 -0.08 2.56 12.69
C SER A 57 -1.30 2.74 11.79
N TYR A 58 -1.56 1.82 10.86
CA TYR A 58 -2.66 1.94 9.90
C TYR A 58 -3.69 0.81 10.04
N TYR A 59 -3.29 -0.45 9.84
CA TYR A 59 -4.23 -1.58 9.80
C TYR A 59 -4.78 -1.99 11.17
N LEU A 60 -3.94 -2.08 12.20
CA LEU A 60 -4.36 -2.51 13.53
C LEU A 60 -5.44 -1.59 14.15
N PRO A 61 -5.36 -0.24 14.03
CA PRO A 61 -6.46 0.63 14.43
C PRO A 61 -7.77 0.36 13.68
N ILE A 62 -7.70 0.12 12.35
CA ILE A 62 -8.88 -0.17 11.53
C ILE A 62 -9.51 -1.49 11.95
N GLU A 63 -8.70 -2.55 12.05
CA GLU A 63 -9.15 -3.90 12.42
C GLU A 63 -9.91 -3.90 13.76
N LYS A 64 -9.44 -3.13 14.74
CA LYS A 64 -10.10 -2.99 16.05
C LYS A 64 -11.46 -2.30 15.98
N GLU A 65 -11.65 -1.38 15.05
CA GLU A 65 -12.91 -0.63 14.89
C GLU A 65 -13.94 -1.37 14.04
N LEU A 66 -13.51 -2.26 13.13
CA LEU A 66 -14.40 -2.99 12.21
C LEU A 66 -15.58 -3.67 12.92
N PRO A 67 -15.44 -4.41 14.05
CA PRO A 67 -16.58 -5.04 14.71
C PRO A 67 -17.64 -4.03 15.18
N ARG A 68 -17.19 -2.89 15.73
CA ARG A 68 -18.08 -1.82 16.20
C ARG A 68 -18.77 -1.13 15.02
N LEU A 69 -18.05 -0.88 13.94
CA LEU A 69 -18.58 -0.25 12.73
C LEU A 69 -19.60 -1.16 12.03
N ASN A 70 -19.31 -2.46 11.87
CA ASN A 70 -20.24 -3.43 11.30
C ASN A 70 -21.58 -3.45 12.04
N LYS A 71 -21.54 -3.46 13.38
CA LYS A 71 -22.76 -3.38 14.19
C LYS A 71 -23.48 -2.03 14.05
N LYS A 72 -22.73 -0.92 14.01
CA LYS A 72 -23.31 0.43 13.90
C LYS A 72 -24.04 0.63 12.57
N TYR A 73 -23.56 0.03 11.49
CA TYR A 73 -24.09 0.18 10.12
C TYR A 73 -24.80 -1.09 9.64
N GLU A 74 -25.33 -1.90 10.56
CA GLU A 74 -26.10 -3.09 10.22
C GLU A 74 -27.27 -2.73 9.29
N GLY A 75 -27.41 -3.47 8.19
CA GLY A 75 -28.40 -3.21 7.14
C GLY A 75 -28.01 -2.16 6.09
N ASN A 76 -26.84 -1.51 6.20
CA ASN A 76 -26.30 -0.64 5.15
C ASN A 76 -25.27 -1.41 4.31
N GLU A 77 -25.72 -2.01 3.21
CA GLU A 77 -24.88 -2.85 2.34
C GLU A 77 -23.65 -2.11 1.79
N THR A 78 -23.79 -0.82 1.45
CA THR A 78 -22.66 -0.02 0.96
C THR A 78 -21.57 0.13 2.02
N ALA A 79 -21.95 0.47 3.27
CA ALA A 79 -20.99 0.61 4.36
C ALA A 79 -20.32 -0.73 4.70
N LEU A 80 -21.09 -1.82 4.72
CA LEU A 80 -20.58 -3.17 4.97
C LEU A 80 -19.60 -3.62 3.88
N GLY A 81 -19.88 -3.30 2.61
CA GLY A 81 -18.96 -3.56 1.49
C GLY A 81 -17.62 -2.85 1.63
N VAL A 82 -17.63 -1.58 2.07
CA VAL A 82 -16.38 -0.83 2.35
C VAL A 82 -15.58 -1.47 3.49
N PHE A 83 -16.26 -1.91 4.56
CA PHE A 83 -15.61 -2.55 5.70
C PHE A 83 -15.01 -3.91 5.34
N GLU A 84 -15.67 -4.65 4.46
CA GLU A 84 -15.13 -5.89 3.91
C GLU A 84 -13.93 -5.64 2.99
N GLY A 85 -13.96 -4.56 2.21
CA GLY A 85 -12.79 -4.09 1.45
C GLY A 85 -11.56 -3.87 2.33
N PHE A 86 -11.71 -3.16 3.46
CA PHE A 86 -10.62 -2.98 4.42
C PHE A 86 -10.14 -4.30 5.03
N ARG A 87 -11.04 -5.24 5.33
CA ARG A 87 -10.66 -6.56 5.84
C ARG A 87 -9.83 -7.33 4.81
N ASN A 88 -10.27 -7.33 3.56
CA ASN A 88 -9.55 -7.96 2.45
C ASN A 88 -8.17 -7.34 2.25
N GLU A 89 -8.04 -6.01 2.31
CA GLU A 89 -6.76 -5.31 2.21
C GLU A 89 -5.81 -5.69 3.36
N ILE A 90 -6.31 -5.77 4.60
CA ILE A 90 -5.54 -6.19 5.78
C ILE A 90 -5.02 -7.63 5.62
N ASP A 91 -5.89 -8.55 5.19
CA ASP A 91 -5.54 -9.96 4.97
C ASP A 91 -4.51 -10.09 3.83
N PHE A 92 -4.71 -9.33 2.75
CA PHE A 92 -3.80 -9.30 1.62
C PHE A 92 -2.41 -8.78 2.03
N TYR A 93 -2.37 -7.66 2.76
CA TYR A 93 -1.12 -7.13 3.29
C TYR A 93 -0.42 -8.13 4.21
N SER A 94 -1.15 -8.76 5.13
CA SER A 94 -0.58 -9.76 6.04
C SER A 94 0.05 -10.95 5.31
N LYS A 95 -0.47 -11.32 4.14
CA LYS A 95 0.05 -12.41 3.31
C LYS A 95 1.20 -11.99 2.39
N TYR A 96 1.18 -10.76 1.88
CA TYR A 96 2.05 -10.32 0.79
C TYR A 96 2.91 -9.08 1.10
N SER A 97 2.98 -8.63 2.36
CA SER A 97 3.75 -7.44 2.80
C SER A 97 5.23 -7.44 2.40
N LYS A 98 5.80 -8.61 2.09
CA LYS A 98 7.19 -8.75 1.63
C LYS A 98 7.41 -8.32 0.18
N TYR A 99 6.35 -8.22 -0.62
CA TYR A 99 6.44 -8.00 -2.06
C TYR A 99 6.17 -6.55 -2.48
N TYR A 100 5.47 -5.79 -1.65
CA TYR A 100 5.12 -4.39 -1.91
C TYR A 100 5.14 -3.57 -0.63
N GLY A 101 5.25 -2.25 -0.78
CA GLY A 101 5.11 -1.33 0.34
C GLY A 101 5.47 0.09 -0.06
N TYR A 102 5.57 0.98 0.92
CA TYR A 102 5.82 2.39 0.66
C TYR A 102 7.31 2.72 0.75
N GLU A 103 7.81 3.39 -0.26
CA GLU A 103 9.15 3.96 -0.30
C GLU A 103 9.05 5.49 -0.17
N PHE A 104 9.88 6.08 0.68
CA PHE A 104 9.99 7.52 0.81
C PHE A 104 11.14 8.02 -0.05
N PHE A 105 10.85 8.89 -1.01
CA PHE A 105 11.83 9.57 -1.85
C PHE A 105 12.06 11.00 -1.37
N VAL A 106 13.31 11.33 -1.05
CA VAL A 106 13.78 12.67 -0.71
C VAL A 106 14.48 13.25 -1.93
N MET A 107 13.92 14.33 -2.47
CA MET A 107 14.36 14.92 -3.73
C MET A 107 14.54 16.43 -3.61
N GLN A 108 15.46 16.96 -4.42
CA GLN A 108 15.76 18.37 -4.53
C GLN A 108 15.49 18.81 -5.98
N LYS A 109 14.89 19.99 -6.14
CA LYS A 109 14.77 20.66 -7.44
C LYS A 109 16.03 21.45 -7.76
#